data_AF-A0A964R3F6-F1
#
_entry.id   AF-A0A964R3F6-F1
#
_cell.length_a   1.000
_cell.length_b   1.000
_cell.length_c   1.000
_cell.angle_alpha   90.00
_cell.angle_beta   90.00
_cell.angle_gamma   90.00
#
_symmetry.space_group_name_H-M   'P 1'
#
loop_
_entity.id
_entity.type
_entity.pdbx_description
1 polymer ?
#
loop_
_entity_poly.entity_id
_entity_poly.type
_entity_poly.pdbx_seq_one_letter_code
_entity_poly.pdbx_strand_id
1 'polypeptide(L)'
;MFSLLKPAAAATPLPAERIDPEYRRQRRNVFIGIFVGYAAFYLVRKNFALAMPDILREYPQYSKAALGSAMTGLSIAYGVSKFIMGSVSDRSNPRWFMTLGLLLTAAVTFVFGTTPAIYGSLTAIVVLQTLNGWFNGMGWPPCG
;
A
#
# COMPACT_ATOMS: atom_id res chain seq x y z
N MET A 1 12.17 -16.93 -3.67
CA MET A 1 10.94 -16.22 -4.09
C MET A 1 9.73 -16.98 -3.55
N PHE A 2 8.87 -16.33 -2.78
CA PHE A 2 7.60 -16.92 -2.32
C PHE A 2 6.74 -17.35 -3.53
N SER A 3 6.09 -18.52 -3.45
CA SER A 3 5.32 -19.12 -4.55
C SER A 3 4.25 -18.20 -5.15
N LEU A 4 3.67 -17.31 -4.34
CA LEU A 4 2.60 -16.37 -4.70
C LEU A 4 3.03 -15.24 -5.65
N LEU A 5 4.30 -14.86 -5.64
CA LEU A 5 4.80 -13.74 -6.45
C LEU A 5 5.35 -14.18 -7.81
N LYS A 6 5.36 -15.49 -8.11
CA LYS A 6 5.86 -15.99 -9.41
C LYS A 6 5.01 -15.44 -10.56
N PRO A 7 5.64 -15.07 -11.70
CA PRO A 7 4.92 -14.68 -12.91
C PRO A 7 3.87 -15.73 -13.29
N ALA A 8 2.72 -15.28 -13.80
CA ALA A 8 1.69 -16.20 -14.27
C ALA A 8 2.25 -17.12 -15.36
N ALA A 9 1.94 -18.41 -15.28
CA ALA A 9 2.33 -19.37 -16.32
C ALA A 9 1.69 -18.97 -17.66
N ALA A 10 2.38 -19.26 -18.77
CA ALA A 10 1.87 -19.00 -20.10
C ALA A 10 0.55 -19.76 -20.32
N ALA A 11 -0.53 -19.03 -20.56
CA ALA A 11 -1.84 -19.62 -20.82
C ALA A 11 -1.93 -20.15 -22.25
N THR A 12 -2.70 -21.22 -22.45
CA THR A 12 -2.96 -21.78 -23.78
C THR A 12 -3.67 -20.73 -24.66
N PRO A 13 -3.22 -20.51 -25.91
CA PRO A 13 -3.84 -19.55 -26.80
C PRO A 13 -5.33 -19.85 -27.03
N LEU A 14 -6.16 -18.80 -27.00
CA LEU A 14 -7.58 -18.92 -27.34
C LEU A 14 -7.76 -19.06 -28.86
N PRO A 15 -8.85 -19.70 -29.32
CA PRO A 15 -9.23 -19.69 -30.73
C PRO A 15 -9.34 -18.25 -31.26
N ALA A 16 -8.89 -18.00 -32.49
CA ALA A 16 -8.76 -16.65 -33.06
C ALA A 16 -10.06 -15.81 -32.97
N GLU A 17 -11.20 -16.45 -33.18
CA GLU A 17 -12.54 -15.84 -33.11
C GLU A 17 -12.90 -15.29 -31.72
N ARG A 18 -12.28 -15.83 -30.66
CA ARG A 18 -12.56 -15.45 -29.27
C ARG A 18 -11.57 -14.44 -28.70
N ILE A 19 -10.47 -14.14 -29.41
CA ILE A 19 -9.41 -13.27 -28.91
C ILE A 19 -9.94 -11.85 -28.67
N ASP A 20 -10.51 -11.20 -29.68
CA ASP A 20 -10.99 -9.81 -29.60
C ASP A 20 -12.04 -9.54 -28.52
N PRO A 21 -13.13 -10.33 -28.40
CA PRO A 21 -14.13 -10.11 -27.35
C PRO A 21 -13.56 -10.38 -25.95
N GLU A 22 -12.73 -11.41 -25.80
CA GLU A 22 -12.11 -11.74 -24.52
C GLU A 22 -11.08 -10.69 -24.10
N TYR A 23 -10.27 -10.21 -25.03
CA TYR A 23 -9.28 -9.16 -24.79
C TYR A 23 -9.94 -7.85 -24.33
N ARG A 24 -11.04 -7.44 -24.99
CA ARG A 24 -11.82 -6.26 -24.56
C ARG A 24 -12.38 -6.43 -23.13
N ARG A 25 -12.92 -7.62 -22.82
CA ARG A 25 -13.44 -7.91 -21.47
C ARG A 25 -12.33 -7.87 -20.42
N GLN A 26 -11.19 -8.52 -20.70
CA GLN A 26 -10.07 -8.58 -19.77
C GLN A 26 -9.43 -7.21 -19.54
N ARG A 27 -9.26 -6.37 -20.57
CA ARG A 27 -8.77 -4.99 -20.40
C ARG A 27 -9.68 -4.18 -19.49
N ARG A 28 -11.00 -4.29 -19.63
CA ARG A 28 -11.96 -3.60 -18.75
C ARG A 28 -11.84 -4.09 -17.31
N ASN A 29 -11.75 -5.41 -17.10
CA ASN A 29 -11.61 -6.00 -15.77
C ASN A 29 -10.30 -5.58 -15.10
N VAL A 30 -9.19 -5.58 -15.83
CA VAL A 30 -7.88 -5.13 -15.34
C VAL A 30 -7.92 -3.64 -15.00
N PHE A 31 -8.48 -2.81 -15.88
CA PHE A 31 -8.62 -1.38 -15.64
C PHE A 31 -9.42 -1.08 -14.37
N ILE A 32 -10.61 -1.70 -14.22
CA ILE A 32 -11.45 -1.51 -13.04
C ILE A 32 -10.71 -2.01 -11.78
N GLY A 33 -10.04 -3.16 -11.86
CA GLY A 33 -9.28 -3.72 -10.74
C GLY A 33 -8.15 -2.81 -10.27
N ILE A 34 -7.34 -2.28 -11.20
CA ILE A 34 -6.26 -1.33 -10.91
C ILE A 34 -6.83 -0.03 -10.36
N PHE A 35 -7.89 0.50 -10.98
CA PHE A 35 -8.52 1.76 -10.57
C PHE A 35 -9.06 1.69 -9.14
N VAL A 36 -9.88 0.68 -8.86
CA VAL A 36 -10.47 0.48 -7.52
C VAL A 36 -9.40 0.15 -6.49
N GLY A 37 -8.44 -0.71 -6.84
CA GLY A 37 -7.33 -1.07 -5.96
C GLY A 37 -6.48 0.15 -5.57
N TYR A 38 -6.15 1.00 -6.54
CA TYR A 38 -5.39 2.22 -6.28
C TYR A 38 -6.21 3.27 -5.52
N ALA A 39 -7.52 3.39 -5.80
CA ALA A 39 -8.41 4.24 -5.01
C ALA A 39 -8.45 3.81 -3.53
N ALA A 40 -8.46 2.51 -3.25
CA ALA A 40 -8.43 2.00 -1.88
C ALA A 40 -7.16 2.40 -1.11
N PHE A 41 -5.99 2.51 -1.77
CA PHE A 41 -4.77 3.01 -1.13
C PHE A 41 -4.91 4.45 -0.60
N TYR A 42 -5.73 5.29 -1.25
CA TYR A 42 -5.95 6.66 -0.74
C TYR A 42 -6.74 6.69 0.57
N LEU A 43 -7.63 5.72 0.79
CA LEU A 43 -8.41 5.62 2.03
C LEU A 43 -7.55 5.29 3.25
N VAL A 44 -6.46 4.54 3.07
CA VAL A 44 -5.60 4.09 4.18
C VAL A 44 -4.38 4.98 4.43
N ARG A 45 -4.04 5.86 3.48
CA ARG A 45 -2.80 6.65 3.51
C ARG A 45 -2.87 7.91 4.38
N LYS A 46 -4.05 8.50 4.58
CA LYS A 46 -4.21 9.81 5.24
C LYS A 46 -4.69 9.76 6.69
N ASN A 47 -4.87 8.56 7.23
CA ASN A 47 -5.50 8.36 8.55
C ASN A 47 -4.72 8.98 9.70
N PHE A 48 -3.39 8.95 9.65
CA PHE A 48 -2.57 9.56 10.71
C PHE A 48 -2.72 11.08 10.79
N ALA A 49 -2.78 11.76 9.64
CA ALA A 49 -2.98 13.21 9.61
C ALA A 49 -4.36 13.60 10.18
N LEU A 50 -5.37 12.73 9.98
CA LEU A 50 -6.70 12.90 10.56
C LEU A 50 -6.69 12.67 12.08
N ALA A 51 -5.93 11.69 12.56
CA ALA A 51 -5.86 11.32 13.98
C ALA A 51 -4.94 12.22 14.83
N MET A 52 -4.03 12.97 14.20
CA MET A 52 -3.07 13.84 14.91
C MET A 52 -3.71 14.81 15.93
N PRO A 53 -4.80 15.53 15.62
CA PRO A 53 -5.44 16.43 16.59
C PRO A 53 -5.94 15.70 17.84
N ASP A 54 -6.51 14.50 17.67
CA ASP A 54 -7.02 13.68 18.78
C ASP A 54 -5.87 13.13 19.63
N ILE A 55 -4.79 12.68 19.00
CA ILE A 55 -3.57 12.23 19.70
C ILE A 55 -3.00 13.38 20.54
N LEU A 56 -2.94 14.61 20.02
CA LEU A 56 -2.44 15.76 20.77
C LEU A 56 -3.36 16.15 21.95
N ARG A 57 -4.66 15.92 21.82
CA ARG A 57 -5.64 16.16 22.89
C ARG A 57 -5.48 15.17 24.04
N GLU A 58 -5.23 13.90 23.73
CA GLU A 58 -5.09 12.83 24.73
C GLU A 58 -3.67 12.69 25.29
N TYR A 59 -2.66 13.05 24.50
CA TYR A 59 -1.23 12.95 24.85
C TYR A 59 -0.56 14.34 24.74
N PRO A 60 -0.86 15.27 25.68
CA PRO A 60 -0.38 16.64 25.65
C PRO A 60 1.15 16.77 25.79
N GLN A 61 1.84 15.71 26.21
CA GLN A 61 3.30 15.65 26.21
C GLN A 61 3.92 15.69 24.80
N TYR A 62 3.15 15.40 23.74
CA TYR A 62 3.65 15.47 22.37
C TYR A 62 3.47 16.86 21.77
N SER A 63 4.47 17.26 20.98
CA SER A 63 4.37 18.44 20.12
C SER A 63 3.94 18.06 18.70
N LYS A 64 3.36 19.01 17.97
CA LYS A 64 3.09 18.85 16.53
C LYS A 64 4.35 18.47 15.75
N ALA A 65 5.50 19.03 16.13
CA ALA A 65 6.79 18.71 15.53
C ALA A 65 7.20 17.25 15.79
N ALA A 66 6.98 16.75 17.00
CA ALA A 66 7.25 15.36 17.36
C ALA A 66 6.41 14.39 16.50
N LEU A 67 5.10 14.60 16.40
CA LEU A 67 4.25 13.78 15.52
C LEU A 67 4.57 13.98 14.02
N GLY A 68 5.07 15.16 13.64
CA GLY A 68 5.57 15.44 12.31
C GLY A 68 6.72 14.51 11.89
N SER A 69 7.56 14.05 12.83
CA SER A 69 8.62 13.09 12.53
C SER A 69 8.08 11.76 11.97
N ALA A 70 6.90 11.33 12.40
CA ALA A 70 6.25 10.13 11.88
C ALA A 70 5.74 10.33 10.43
N MET A 71 5.27 11.53 10.09
CA MET A 71 4.91 11.88 8.71
C MET A 71 6.13 11.93 7.80
N THR A 72 7.26 12.43 8.31
CA THR A 72 8.54 12.42 7.61
C THR A 72 9.00 10.98 7.36
N GLY A 73 8.97 10.11 8.37
CA GLY A 73 9.31 8.69 8.24
C GLY A 73 8.46 7.99 7.18
N LEU A 74 7.14 8.19 7.19
CA LEU A 74 6.24 7.69 6.16
C LEU A 74 6.62 8.17 4.75
N SER A 75 6.91 9.46 4.60
CA SER A 75 7.22 10.07 3.30
C SER A 75 8.56 9.58 2.73
N ILE A 76 9.58 9.47 3.57
CA ILE A 76 10.90 8.93 3.20
C ILE A 76 10.76 7.45 2.83
N ALA A 77 10.11 6.65 3.68
CA ALA A 77 9.91 5.23 3.41
C ALA A 77 9.13 4.99 2.12
N TYR A 78 8.10 5.79 1.85
CA TYR A 78 7.36 5.74 0.59
C TYR A 78 8.24 6.07 -0.62
N GLY A 79 9.07 7.11 -0.52
CA GLY A 79 10.02 7.49 -1.57
C GLY A 79 11.02 6.37 -1.87
N VAL A 80 11.70 5.85 -0.85
CA VAL A 80 12.68 4.76 -0.98
C VAL A 80 12.01 3.48 -1.47
N SER A 81 10.84 3.15 -0.91
CA SER A 81 10.10 1.95 -1.31
C SER A 81 9.73 2.00 -2.78
N LYS A 82 9.39 3.15 -3.37
CA LYS A 82 9.08 3.22 -4.80
C LYS A 82 10.25 2.78 -5.68
N PHE A 83 11.47 3.18 -5.35
CA PHE A 83 12.66 2.80 -6.13
C PHE A 83 12.94 1.29 -6.05
N ILE A 84 12.82 0.71 -4.85
CA ILE A 84 13.11 -0.71 -4.63
C ILE A 84 11.96 -1.58 -5.17
N MET A 85 10.71 -1.23 -4.85
CA MET A 85 9.53 -2.01 -5.21
C MET A 85 9.22 -1.95 -6.69
N GLY A 86 9.71 -0.96 -7.44
CA GLY A 86 9.70 -0.99 -8.90
C GLY A 86 10.44 -2.20 -9.47
N SER A 87 11.69 -2.41 -9.06
CA SER A 87 12.46 -3.57 -9.52
C SER A 87 11.86 -4.90 -9.05
N VAL A 88 11.27 -4.93 -7.85
CA VAL A 88 10.61 -6.13 -7.31
C VAL A 88 9.29 -6.41 -8.04
N SER A 89 8.52 -5.38 -8.41
CA SER A 89 7.25 -5.55 -9.12
C SER A 89 7.47 -6.09 -10.53
N ASP A 90 8.53 -5.68 -11.23
CA ASP A 90 8.84 -6.16 -12.57
C ASP A 90 9.06 -7.68 -12.64
N ARG A 91 9.51 -8.27 -11.51
CA ARG A 91 9.75 -9.72 -11.37
C ARG A 91 8.60 -10.44 -10.68
N SER A 92 7.56 -9.72 -10.28
CA SER A 92 6.43 -10.24 -9.51
C SER A 92 5.15 -10.25 -10.33
N ASN A 93 4.21 -11.12 -9.95
CA ASN A 93 2.87 -11.07 -10.53
C ASN A 93 2.13 -9.78 -10.10
N PRO A 94 1.78 -8.87 -11.03
CA PRO A 94 1.17 -7.58 -10.69
C PRO A 94 -0.14 -7.71 -9.91
N ARG A 95 -0.93 -8.77 -10.21
CA ARG A 95 -2.21 -9.04 -9.54
C ARG A 95 -2.03 -9.26 -8.05
N TRP A 96 -1.01 -10.04 -7.66
CA TRP A 96 -0.75 -10.35 -6.25
C TRP A 96 0.04 -9.25 -5.55
N PHE A 97 0.93 -8.57 -6.27
CA PHE A 97 1.78 -7.53 -5.69
C PHE A 97 0.97 -6.32 -5.19
N MET A 98 0.02 -5.83 -6.01
CA MET A 98 -0.86 -4.73 -5.63
C MET A 98 -1.74 -5.11 -4.43
N THR A 99 -2.38 -6.28 -4.47
CA THR A 99 -3.25 -6.75 -3.38
C THR A 99 -2.48 -6.95 -2.09
N LEU A 100 -1.27 -7.51 -2.14
CA LEU A 100 -0.42 -7.68 -0.97
C LEU A 100 -0.05 -6.33 -0.33
N GLY A 101 0.37 -5.35 -1.14
CA GLY A 101 0.66 -4.00 -0.65
C GLY A 101 -0.56 -3.36 0.03
N LEU A 102 -1.75 -3.54 -0.53
CA LEU A 102 -2.98 -3.00 0.03
C LEU A 102 -3.35 -3.68 1.35
N LEU A 103 -3.29 -5.01 1.41
CA LEU A 103 -3.58 -5.78 2.63
C LEU A 103 -2.60 -5.45 3.75
N LEU A 104 -1.30 -5.35 3.44
CA LEU A 104 -0.29 -4.96 4.42
C LEU A 104 -0.50 -3.54 4.94
N THR A 105 -0.83 -2.60 4.04
CA THR A 105 -1.15 -1.22 4.43
C THR A 105 -2.39 -1.16 5.31
N ALA A 106 -3.45 -1.88 4.93
CA ALA A 106 -4.68 -1.97 5.72
C ALA A 106 -4.43 -2.60 7.10
N ALA A 107 -3.61 -3.64 7.19
CA ALA A 107 -3.26 -4.28 8.45
C ALA A 107 -2.49 -3.32 9.38
N VAL A 108 -1.49 -2.59 8.87
CA VAL A 108 -0.76 -1.59 9.65
C VAL A 108 -1.69 -0.48 10.14
N THR A 109 -2.56 0.03 9.27
CA THR A 109 -3.54 1.06 9.61
C THR A 109 -4.55 0.56 10.64
N PHE A 110 -4.99 -0.70 10.54
CA PHE A 110 -5.91 -1.31 11.49
C PHE A 110 -5.28 -1.47 12.88
N VAL A 111 -4.03 -1.99 12.94
CA VAL A 111 -3.27 -2.09 14.19
C VAL A 111 -3.07 -0.71 14.82
N PHE A 112 -2.70 0.28 14.02
CA PHE A 112 -2.56 1.67 14.48
C PHE A 112 -3.85 2.24 15.06
N GLY A 113 -5.01 1.94 14.46
CA GLY A 113 -6.31 2.45 14.92
C GLY A 113 -6.91 1.70 16.12
N THR A 114 -6.55 0.44 16.34
CA THR A 114 -7.18 -0.43 17.34
C THR A 114 -6.34 -0.68 18.59
N THR A 115 -5.07 -0.26 18.60
CA THR A 115 -4.15 -0.53 19.70
C THR A 115 -3.73 0.78 20.40
N PRO A 116 -4.44 1.20 21.47
CA PRO A 116 -4.15 2.46 22.17
C PRO A 116 -2.72 2.56 22.73
N ALA A 117 -2.11 1.43 23.08
CA ALA A 117 -0.74 1.38 23.62
C ALA A 117 0.31 1.98 22.65
N ILE A 118 0.04 1.99 21.34
CA ILE A 118 0.93 2.59 20.34
C ILE A 118 1.05 4.10 20.58
N TYR A 119 -0.04 4.77 20.94
CA TYR A 119 -0.05 6.22 21.13
C TYR A 119 0.81 6.66 22.32
N GLY A 120 1.01 5.79 23.31
CA GLY A 120 1.92 6.03 24.43
C GLY A 120 3.41 6.09 24.07
N SER A 121 3.79 5.72 22.84
CA SER A 121 5.20 5.72 22.40
C SER A 121 5.38 6.38 21.04
N LEU A 122 6.07 7.53 21.01
CA LEU A 122 6.42 8.22 19.77
C LEU A 122 7.22 7.32 18.82
N THR A 123 8.14 6.51 19.35
CA THR A 123 8.92 5.57 18.54
C THR A 123 8.01 4.53 17.87
N ALA A 124 7.02 3.99 18.58
CA ALA A 124 6.07 3.03 18.00
C ALA A 124 5.25 3.66 16.87
N ILE A 125 4.79 4.91 17.07
CA ILE A 125 4.10 5.69 16.02
C ILE A 125 5.01 5.87 14.80
N VAL A 126 6.24 6.33 14.98
CA VAL A 126 7.18 6.56 13.86
C VAL A 126 7.48 5.27 13.11
N VAL A 127 7.73 4.15 13.81
CA VAL A 127 8.01 2.86 13.18
C VAL A 127 6.82 2.37 12.36
N LEU A 128 5.61 2.39 12.92
CA LEU A 128 4.41 1.95 12.21
C LEU A 128 4.10 2.84 11.00
N GLN A 129 4.28 4.16 11.14
CA GLN A 129 4.08 5.09 10.01
C GLN A 129 5.13 4.91 8.92
N THR A 130 6.37 4.58 9.28
CA THR A 130 7.43 4.23 8.32
C THR A 130 7.09 2.93 7.58
N LEU A 131 6.62 1.90 8.29
CA LEU A 131 6.13 0.65 7.68
C LEU A 131 4.93 0.90 6.76
N ASN A 132 4.00 1.74 7.18
CA ASN A 132 2.86 2.14 6.36
C ASN A 132 3.33 2.81 5.06
N GLY A 133 4.27 3.76 5.16
CA GLY A 133 4.88 4.42 4.00
C GLY A 133 5.54 3.43 3.03
N TRP A 134 6.25 2.44 3.57
CA TRP A 134 6.88 1.38 2.78
C TRP A 134 5.84 0.55 2.01
N PHE A 135 4.82 0.01 2.67
CA PHE A 135 3.82 -0.82 1.98
C PHE A 135 2.96 -0.03 0.98
N ASN A 136 2.69 1.26 1.25
CA ASN A 136 2.07 2.16 0.26
C ASN A 136 2.90 2.30 -1.02
N GLY A 137 4.24 2.21 -0.92
CA GLY A 137 5.14 2.28 -2.06
C GLY A 137 4.97 1.12 -3.06
N MET A 138 4.42 -0.02 -2.61
CA MET A 138 4.16 -1.20 -3.44
C MET A 138 2.94 -1.04 -4.37
N GLY A 139 2.06 -0.08 -4.12
CA GLY A 139 0.76 0.00 -4.81
C GLY A 139 0.82 0.54 -6.24
N TRP A 140 1.76 1.44 -6.56
CA TRP A 140 1.84 2.09 -7.87
C TRP A 140 2.68 1.32 -8.93
N PRO A 141 3.82 0.70 -8.58
CA PRO A 141 4.64 -0.02 -9.55
C PRO A 141 3.94 -1.09 -10.43
N PRO A 142 2.97 -1.88 -9.94
CA PRO A 142 2.28 -2.89 -10.77
C PRO A 142 1.17 -2.32 -11.68
N CYS A 143 0.92 -1.00 -11.63
CA CYS A 143 -0.19 -0.35 -12.33
C CYS A 143 0.23 0.32 -13.66
N GLY A 144 1.54 0.30 -13.98
CA GLY A 144 2.13 0.85 -15.21
C GLY A 144 2.35 -0.20 -16.29
#